data_AF-H9G305-F1
#
_entry.id   AF-H9G305-F1
#
_cell.length_a   1.000
_cell.length_b   1.000
_cell.length_c   1.000
_cell.angle_alpha   90.00
_cell.angle_beta   90.00
_cell.angle_gamma   90.00
#
_symmetry.space_group_name_H-M   'P 1'
#
loop_
_entity.id
_entity.type
_entity.pdbx_description
1 polymer ?
#
loop_
_entity_poly.entity_id
_entity_poly.type
_entity_poly.pdbx_seq_one_letter_code
_entity_poly.pdbx_strand_id
1 'polypeptide(L)'
;MALNLATGAWTRTKVPENTMKPGGRRSHSTWVYDGKMYMFGGYLGTINVHYNELYCFDPKTSMWSVISVRGTYPSARRRHCSVVSNGKVYLFGGTMPLPCHPLSTTNYNGMISPSGLADLSDLHVLDFAPSLKTLAMQSVLNELKVPSKGMFETLQNELAADIRFEMYCQVMPNVVSNGGSPRNDQAG
;
A
#
# COMPACT_ATOMS: atom_id res chain seq x y z
N MET A 1 -23.82 -1.16 7.35
CA MET A 1 -24.54 -0.99 8.62
C MET A 1 -23.56 -0.36 9.60
N ALA A 2 -24.00 0.54 10.47
CA ALA A 2 -23.20 1.13 11.53
C ALA A 2 -23.85 0.80 12.89
N LEU A 3 -23.05 0.37 13.86
CA LEU A 3 -23.52 0.08 15.22
C LEU A 3 -23.41 1.34 16.06
N ASN A 4 -24.53 1.79 16.62
CA ASN A 4 -24.50 2.80 17.68
C ASN A 4 -24.31 2.08 19.02
N LEU A 5 -23.14 2.28 19.66
CA LEU A 5 -22.82 1.62 20.93
C LEU A 5 -23.63 2.15 22.11
N ALA A 6 -24.13 3.38 22.05
CA ALA A 6 -24.98 3.94 23.11
C ALA A 6 -26.39 3.33 23.10
N THR A 7 -26.92 2.99 21.92
CA THR A 7 -28.26 2.40 21.79
C THR A 7 -28.25 0.89 21.54
N GLY A 8 -27.08 0.30 21.26
CA GLY A 8 -26.94 -1.11 20.87
C GLY A 8 -27.56 -1.45 19.51
N ALA A 9 -28.02 -0.46 18.73
CA ALA A 9 -28.77 -0.67 17.52
C ALA A 9 -27.89 -0.52 16.26
N TRP A 10 -28.05 -1.47 15.34
CA TRP A 10 -27.49 -1.34 14.00
C TRP A 10 -28.39 -0.46 13.13
N THR A 11 -27.79 0.50 12.45
CA THR A 11 -28.48 1.38 11.50
C THR A 11 -27.90 1.22 10.11
N ARG A 12 -28.77 1.33 9.10
CA ARG A 12 -28.32 1.36 7.70
C ARG A 12 -27.87 2.77 7.36
N THR A 13 -26.57 2.95 7.16
CA THR A 13 -26.02 4.20 6.63
C THR A 13 -26.61 4.46 5.24
N LYS A 14 -27.30 5.59 5.08
CA LYS A 14 -27.81 6.04 3.78
C LYS A 14 -26.66 6.64 3.00
N VAL A 15 -26.12 5.85 2.09
CA VAL A 15 -25.06 6.28 1.18
C VAL A 15 -25.73 6.81 -0.10
N PRO A 16 -25.39 8.01 -0.59
CA PRO A 16 -25.95 8.56 -1.83
C PRO A 16 -25.75 7.65 -3.04
N GLU A 17 -26.70 7.61 -3.97
CA GLU A 17 -26.64 6.72 -5.14
C GLU A 17 -25.48 7.05 -6.09
N ASN A 18 -25.13 8.34 -6.21
CA ASN A 18 -24.06 8.84 -7.07
C ASN A 18 -22.63 8.64 -6.50
N THR A 19 -22.48 7.84 -5.45
CA THR A 19 -21.18 7.62 -4.82
C THR A 19 -20.38 6.49 -5.49
N MET A 20 -19.05 6.58 -5.44
CA MET A 20 -18.16 5.53 -5.95
C MET A 20 -17.89 4.48 -4.87
N LYS A 21 -18.91 3.71 -4.49
CA LYS A 21 -18.77 2.69 -3.44
C LYS A 21 -17.98 1.47 -3.94
N PRO A 22 -17.17 0.82 -3.09
CA PRO A 22 -16.47 -0.39 -3.48
C PRO A 22 -17.43 -1.57 -3.71
N GLY A 23 -17.10 -2.40 -4.70
CA GLY A 23 -17.72 -3.71 -4.89
C GLY A 23 -17.39 -4.68 -3.74
N GLY A 24 -18.22 -5.71 -3.56
CA GLY A 24 -18.02 -6.73 -2.53
C GLY A 24 -16.65 -7.39 -2.64
N ARG A 25 -15.94 -7.53 -1.52
CA ARG A 25 -14.57 -8.06 -1.47
C ARG A 25 -14.22 -8.54 -0.07
N ARG A 26 -13.32 -9.51 0.06
CA ARG A 26 -12.76 -9.97 1.35
C ARG A 26 -11.25 -9.71 1.42
N SER A 27 -10.69 -9.82 2.62
CA SER A 27 -9.24 -9.73 2.85
C SER A 27 -8.60 -8.43 2.32
N HIS A 28 -9.38 -7.35 2.32
CA HIS A 28 -8.89 -5.99 2.17
C HIS A 28 -8.37 -5.49 3.52
N SER A 29 -7.65 -4.37 3.54
CA SER A 29 -7.33 -3.67 4.79
C SER A 29 -7.96 -2.29 4.81
N THR A 30 -8.19 -1.77 6.00
CA THR A 30 -8.80 -0.45 6.22
C THR A 30 -8.07 0.29 7.32
N TRP A 31 -8.01 1.61 7.22
CA TRP A 31 -7.46 2.46 8.26
C TRP A 31 -8.26 3.76 8.37
N VAL A 32 -8.09 4.46 9.49
CA VAL A 32 -8.69 5.78 9.73
C VAL A 32 -7.58 6.82 9.77
N TYR A 33 -7.76 7.91 9.04
CA TYR A 33 -6.88 9.07 9.07
C TYR A 33 -7.72 10.35 8.89
N ASP A 34 -7.46 11.36 9.72
CA ASP A 34 -8.15 12.66 9.68
C ASP A 34 -9.70 12.56 9.61
N GLY A 35 -10.27 11.68 10.42
CA GLY A 35 -11.72 11.46 10.49
C GLY A 35 -12.33 10.77 9.27
N LYS A 36 -11.53 10.33 8.30
CA LYS A 36 -11.96 9.57 7.13
C LYS A 36 -11.47 8.13 7.20
N MET A 37 -12.24 7.22 6.61
CA MET A 37 -11.88 5.81 6.51
C MET A 37 -11.33 5.54 5.12
N TYR A 38 -10.25 4.80 5.03
CA TYR A 38 -9.64 4.38 3.78
C TYR A 38 -9.67 2.87 3.66
N MET A 39 -9.72 2.37 2.43
CA MET A 39 -9.71 0.93 2.15
C MET A 39 -8.82 0.65 0.95
N PHE A 40 -7.97 -0.37 1.07
CA PHE A 40 -7.10 -0.81 -0.02
C PHE A 40 -7.25 -2.30 -0.31
N GLY A 41 -7.23 -2.61 -1.61
CA GLY A 41 -7.13 -3.94 -2.15
C GLY A 41 -8.29 -4.88 -1.80
N GLY A 42 -7.97 -6.15 -1.62
CA GLY A 42 -8.93 -7.22 -1.35
C GLY A 42 -9.17 -8.14 -2.54
N TYR A 43 -10.07 -9.10 -2.36
CA TYR A 43 -10.34 -10.16 -3.34
C TYR A 43 -11.83 -10.50 -3.42
N LEU A 44 -12.37 -10.51 -4.63
CA LEU A 44 -13.71 -10.99 -4.94
C LEU A 44 -13.64 -12.39 -5.52
N GLY A 45 -14.01 -13.37 -4.71
CA GLY A 45 -13.90 -14.80 -5.08
C GLY A 45 -14.86 -15.25 -6.16
N THR A 46 -16.00 -14.57 -6.34
CA THR A 46 -17.02 -14.97 -7.32
C THR A 46 -16.55 -14.83 -8.77
N ILE A 47 -15.63 -13.88 -9.02
CA ILE A 47 -15.04 -13.63 -10.35
C ILE A 47 -13.50 -13.72 -10.34
N ASN A 48 -12.92 -14.24 -9.25
CA ASN A 48 -11.48 -14.39 -9.07
C ASN A 48 -10.64 -13.11 -9.28
N VAL A 49 -11.13 -11.95 -8.82
CA VAL A 49 -10.45 -10.65 -9.02
C VAL A 49 -9.77 -10.18 -7.74
N HIS A 50 -8.49 -9.82 -7.85
CA HIS A 50 -7.76 -9.06 -6.84
C HIS A 50 -7.82 -7.57 -7.15
N TYR A 51 -7.91 -6.75 -6.12
CA TYR A 51 -8.07 -5.30 -6.22
C TYR A 51 -6.81 -4.56 -5.73
N ASN A 52 -6.60 -3.36 -6.25
CA ASN A 52 -5.57 -2.40 -5.84
C ASN A 52 -6.09 -0.96 -5.77
N GLU A 53 -7.39 -0.73 -5.89
CA GLU A 53 -7.95 0.61 -5.77
C GLU A 53 -7.88 1.07 -4.30
N LEU A 54 -7.62 2.37 -4.13
CA LEU A 54 -7.68 3.06 -2.85
C LEU A 54 -9.01 3.81 -2.76
N TYR A 55 -9.87 3.39 -1.84
CA TYR A 55 -11.14 4.07 -1.56
C TYR A 55 -11.01 4.95 -0.31
N CYS A 56 -11.78 6.04 -0.30
CA CYS A 56 -11.99 6.90 0.86
C CYS A 56 -13.49 6.98 1.14
N PHE A 57 -13.86 6.85 2.41
CA PHE A 57 -15.19 7.10 2.92
C PHE A 57 -15.14 8.29 3.89
N ASP A 58 -15.98 9.28 3.61
CA ASP A 58 -16.18 10.44 4.48
C ASP A 58 -17.46 10.23 5.31
N PRO A 59 -17.35 9.98 6.63
CA PRO A 59 -18.52 9.76 7.48
C PRO A 59 -19.44 10.99 7.61
N LYS A 60 -18.92 12.21 7.40
CA LYS A 60 -19.72 13.44 7.53
C LYS A 60 -20.73 13.56 6.39
N THR A 61 -20.32 13.18 5.18
CA THR A 61 -21.17 13.21 3.98
C THR A 61 -21.75 11.85 3.63
N SER A 62 -21.29 10.78 4.28
CA SER A 62 -21.58 9.39 3.93
C SER A 62 -21.22 9.05 2.48
N MET A 63 -20.22 9.72 1.91
CA MET A 63 -19.78 9.52 0.52
C MET A 63 -18.50 8.70 0.45
N TRP A 64 -18.49 7.79 -0.52
CA TRP A 64 -17.32 7.11 -1.04
C TRP A 64 -16.73 7.83 -2.25
N SER A 65 -15.40 7.86 -2.32
CA SER A 65 -14.63 8.27 -3.48
C SER A 65 -13.48 7.30 -3.74
N VAL A 66 -13.07 7.21 -5.00
CA VAL A 66 -11.84 6.52 -5.40
C VAL A 66 -10.73 7.55 -5.48
N ILE A 67 -9.60 7.27 -4.83
CA ILE A 67 -8.41 8.12 -4.88
C ILE A 67 -7.60 7.74 -6.10
N SER A 68 -7.36 8.70 -6.99
CA SER A 68 -6.43 8.53 -8.10
C SER A 68 -5.00 8.62 -7.57
N VAL A 69 -4.25 7.52 -7.68
CA VAL A 69 -2.85 7.42 -7.28
C VAL A 69 -1.97 7.50 -8.53
N ARG A 70 -0.88 8.27 -8.45
CA ARG A 70 0.12 8.41 -9.52
C ARG A 70 1.40 7.68 -9.15
N GLY A 71 2.23 7.37 -10.15
CA GLY A 71 3.53 6.72 -9.95
C GLY A 71 3.41 5.21 -9.74
N THR A 72 4.40 4.63 -9.06
CA THR A 72 4.40 3.21 -8.68
C THR A 72 3.57 3.03 -7.41
N TYR A 73 2.57 2.14 -7.46
CA TYR A 73 1.66 1.87 -6.35
C TYR A 73 1.55 0.35 -6.11
N PRO A 74 1.03 -0.09 -4.93
CA PRO A 74 1.01 -1.50 -4.62
C PRO A 74 0.16 -2.29 -5.63
N SER A 75 0.66 -3.46 -6.02
CA SER A 75 -0.04 -4.42 -6.87
C SER A 75 -1.36 -4.88 -6.26
N ALA A 76 -2.26 -5.40 -7.11
CA ALA A 76 -3.52 -6.00 -6.69
C ALA A 76 -3.28 -7.17 -5.73
N ARG A 77 -3.81 -7.06 -4.51
CA ARG A 77 -3.43 -7.96 -3.42
C ARG A 77 -4.54 -8.17 -2.40
N ARG A 78 -4.42 -9.28 -1.68
CA ARG A 78 -5.28 -9.64 -0.54
C ARG A 78 -4.44 -10.11 0.65
N ARG A 79 -5.04 -10.14 1.84
CA ARG A 79 -4.40 -10.62 3.09
C ARG A 79 -3.13 -9.83 3.47
N HIS A 80 -3.03 -8.58 3.00
CA HIS A 80 -2.00 -7.64 3.43
C HIS A 80 -2.41 -6.99 4.75
N CYS A 81 -1.46 -6.40 5.46
CA CYS A 81 -1.73 -5.59 6.64
C CYS A 81 -1.55 -4.09 6.33
N SER A 82 -2.27 -3.25 7.06
CA SER A 82 -2.01 -1.81 7.10
C SER A 82 -2.01 -1.30 8.55
N VAL A 83 -1.09 -0.39 8.85
CA VAL A 83 -0.91 0.19 10.19
C VAL A 83 -0.73 1.69 10.06
N VAL A 84 -1.45 2.46 10.87
CA VAL A 84 -1.27 3.92 10.99
C VAL A 84 -0.26 4.20 12.11
N SER A 85 0.79 4.96 11.81
CA SER A 85 1.75 5.42 12.81
C SER A 85 2.39 6.73 12.37
N ASN A 86 2.53 7.68 13.30
CA ASN A 86 3.17 8.99 13.07
C ASN A 86 2.70 9.71 11.80
N GLY A 87 1.39 9.74 11.57
CA GLY A 87 0.78 10.43 10.43
C GLY A 87 0.95 9.72 9.07
N LYS A 88 1.58 8.54 9.06
CA LYS A 88 1.81 7.71 7.87
C LYS A 88 1.06 6.40 7.99
N VAL A 89 0.84 5.75 6.85
CA VAL A 89 0.27 4.41 6.78
C VAL A 89 1.24 3.44 6.15
N TYR A 90 1.54 2.38 6.86
CA TYR A 90 2.45 1.33 6.45
C TYR A 90 1.62 0.16 5.95
N LEU A 91 1.76 -0.20 4.68
CA LEU A 91 1.12 -1.33 4.04
C LEU A 91 2.18 -2.38 3.72
N PHE A 92 1.99 -3.60 4.21
CA PHE A 92 2.98 -4.66 4.08
C PHE A 92 2.37 -6.00 3.67
N GLY A 93 3.09 -6.67 2.77
CA GLY A 93 2.87 -8.05 2.38
C GLY A 93 1.53 -8.35 1.71
N GLY A 94 1.01 -9.55 1.98
CA GLY A 94 -0.15 -10.15 1.32
C GLY A 94 0.21 -11.01 0.13
N THR A 95 -0.78 -11.34 -0.69
CA THR A 95 -0.61 -12.19 -1.88
C THR A 95 -1.20 -11.54 -3.12
N MET A 96 -0.51 -11.64 -4.27
CA MET A 96 -1.00 -11.22 -5.58
C MET A 96 -1.14 -12.41 -6.54
N PRO A 97 -2.01 -12.33 -7.58
CA PRO A 97 -2.01 -13.32 -8.64
C PRO A 97 -0.66 -13.33 -9.37
N LEU A 98 -0.09 -14.52 -9.59
CA LEU A 98 1.09 -14.65 -10.44
C LEU A 98 0.73 -14.18 -11.87
N PRO A 99 1.57 -13.37 -12.53
CA PRO A 99 1.46 -13.20 -13.97
C PRO A 99 1.58 -14.59 -14.61
N CYS A 100 0.61 -14.97 -15.41
CA CYS A 100 0.62 -16.23 -16.14
C CYS A 100 1.85 -16.27 -17.05
N HIS A 101 2.91 -16.96 -16.62
CA HIS A 101 4.08 -17.28 -17.43
C HIS A 101 4.32 -18.79 -17.29
N PRO A 102 4.64 -19.54 -18.37
CA PRO A 102 4.91 -20.99 -18.31
C PRO A 102 6.12 -21.38 -17.44
N LEU A 103 6.82 -20.40 -16.88
CA LEU A 103 7.99 -20.54 -16.01
C LEU A 103 7.76 -19.90 -14.63
N SER A 104 6.50 -19.69 -14.23
CA SER A 104 6.10 -19.03 -12.98
C SER A 104 6.27 -19.96 -11.77
N THR A 105 7.52 -20.32 -11.48
CA THR A 105 7.94 -20.88 -10.20
C THR A 105 8.49 -19.75 -9.36
N THR A 106 7.65 -19.11 -8.56
CA THR A 106 8.17 -18.42 -7.37
C THR A 106 8.66 -19.50 -6.41
N ASN A 107 9.95 -19.83 -6.52
CA ASN A 107 10.66 -20.68 -5.58
C ASN A 107 10.70 -19.98 -4.22
N TYR A 108 9.76 -20.29 -3.34
CA TYR A 108 9.95 -20.12 -1.90
C TYR A 108 10.54 -21.43 -1.37
N ASN A 109 11.84 -21.46 -1.05
CA ASN A 109 12.58 -22.69 -0.70
C ASN A 109 12.40 -23.85 -1.71
N GLY A 110 12.27 -23.55 -3.00
CA GLY A 110 12.12 -24.57 -4.05
C GLY A 110 10.72 -25.21 -4.16
N MET A 111 9.73 -24.70 -3.43
CA MET A 111 8.35 -25.19 -3.52
C MET A 111 7.49 -24.28 -4.42
N ILE A 112 6.80 -24.88 -5.39
CA ILE A 112 5.79 -24.22 -6.21
C ILE A 112 4.56 -23.96 -5.33
N SER A 113 4.15 -22.70 -5.16
CA SER A 113 2.91 -22.36 -4.45
C SER A 113 1.72 -23.00 -5.17
N PRO A 114 1.01 -23.98 -4.56
CA PRO A 114 -0.11 -24.66 -5.21
C PRO A 114 -1.28 -23.72 -5.55
N SER A 115 -1.26 -22.50 -4.99
CA SER A 115 -2.36 -21.54 -5.05
C SER A 115 -2.35 -20.63 -6.28
N GLY A 116 -1.27 -20.61 -7.07
CA GLY A 116 -1.11 -19.65 -8.17
C GLY A 116 -0.92 -18.20 -7.71
N LEU A 117 -0.56 -17.99 -6.45
CA LEU A 117 -0.34 -16.68 -5.84
C LEU A 117 1.12 -16.51 -5.42
N ALA A 118 1.65 -15.30 -5.60
CA ALA A 118 2.93 -14.88 -5.07
C ALA A 118 2.76 -14.20 -3.71
N ASP A 119 3.58 -14.58 -2.75
CA ASP A 119 3.73 -13.87 -1.48
C ASP A 119 4.51 -12.57 -1.70
N LEU A 120 4.08 -11.52 -1.02
CA LEU A 120 4.67 -10.21 -1.08
C LEU A 120 5.42 -9.91 0.22
N SER A 121 6.61 -9.33 0.10
CA SER A 121 7.43 -8.83 1.21
C SER A 121 7.75 -7.33 1.06
N ASP A 122 6.99 -6.63 0.20
CA ASP A 122 7.15 -5.21 -0.05
C ASP A 122 6.48 -4.37 1.05
N LEU A 123 7.12 -3.23 1.38
CA LEU A 123 6.59 -2.21 2.28
C LEU A 123 6.25 -0.95 1.47
N HIS A 124 5.02 -0.50 1.59
CA HIS A 124 4.53 0.76 1.04
C HIS A 124 4.20 1.72 2.18
N VAL A 125 4.59 2.98 2.04
CA VAL A 125 4.32 4.02 3.02
C VAL A 125 3.49 5.12 2.36
N LEU A 126 2.26 5.30 2.83
CA LEU A 126 1.38 6.38 2.40
C LEU A 126 1.56 7.55 3.37
N ASP A 127 1.98 8.68 2.83
CA ASP A 127 2.15 9.92 3.58
C ASP A 127 1.01 10.88 3.28
N PHE A 128 0.13 11.09 4.27
CA PHE A 128 -1.02 11.99 4.13
C PHE A 128 -0.68 13.45 4.43
N ALA A 129 0.48 13.72 5.03
CA ALA A 129 0.93 15.06 5.37
C ALA A 129 2.44 15.20 5.07
N PRO A 130 2.84 15.13 3.79
CA PRO A 130 4.24 15.28 3.42
C PRO A 130 4.75 16.66 3.85
N SER A 131 5.92 16.69 4.47
CA SER A 131 6.56 17.95 4.86
C SER A 131 6.96 18.77 3.64
N LEU A 132 7.16 20.08 3.79
CA LEU A 132 7.71 20.92 2.72
C LEU A 132 9.04 20.36 2.20
N LYS A 133 9.88 19.84 3.10
CA LYS A 133 11.13 19.15 2.76
C LYS A 133 10.87 17.95 1.84
N THR A 134 9.89 17.11 2.17
CA THR A 134 9.48 15.94 1.37
C THR A 134 8.97 16.36 -0.01
N LEU A 135 8.13 17.40 -0.08
CA LEU A 135 7.60 17.92 -1.34
C LEU A 135 8.70 18.53 -2.23
N ALA A 136 9.62 19.30 -1.63
CA ALA A 136 10.77 19.86 -2.33
C ALA A 136 11.67 18.76 -2.90
N MET A 137 11.97 17.73 -2.11
CA MET A 137 12.72 16.57 -2.58
C MET A 137 12.03 15.88 -3.76
N GLN A 138 10.73 15.61 -3.67
CA GLN A 138 9.97 15.00 -4.77
C GLN A 138 9.98 15.86 -6.04
N SER A 139 9.87 17.18 -5.91
CA SER A 139 9.95 18.10 -7.05
C SER A 139 11.29 17.98 -7.76
N VAL A 140 12.39 18.03 -7.02
CA VAL A 140 13.76 17.89 -7.56
C VAL A 140 13.95 16.52 -8.20
N LEU A 141 13.49 15.45 -7.54
CA LEU A 141 13.57 14.09 -8.06
C LEU A 141 12.81 13.93 -9.39
N ASN A 142 11.62 14.52 -9.51
CA ASN A 142 10.83 14.47 -10.74
C ASN A 142 11.53 15.20 -11.89
N GLU A 143 12.15 16.35 -11.64
CA GLU A 143 12.92 17.10 -12.64
C GLU A 143 14.14 16.32 -13.12
N LEU A 144 14.84 15.63 -12.20
CA LEU A 144 16.02 14.83 -12.50
C LEU A 144 15.72 13.48 -13.17
N LYS A 145 14.44 13.10 -13.34
CA LYS A 145 13.99 11.82 -13.91
C LYS A 145 14.66 10.61 -13.25
N VAL A 146 14.66 10.58 -11.92
CA VAL A 146 15.29 9.52 -11.12
C VAL A 146 14.60 8.14 -11.20
N PRO A 147 15.31 7.02 -10.94
CA PRO A 147 16.71 6.92 -10.54
C PRO A 147 17.64 7.13 -11.75
N SER A 148 18.25 8.31 -11.83
CA SER A 148 19.26 8.63 -12.83
C SER A 148 20.61 8.23 -12.23
N LYS A 149 21.49 7.65 -13.05
CA LYS A 149 22.80 7.14 -12.60
C LYS A 149 23.69 8.22 -11.95
N GLY A 150 23.36 9.51 -12.11
CA GLY A 150 24.15 10.64 -11.64
C GLY A 150 23.55 11.45 -10.49
N MET A 151 22.46 11.04 -9.85
CA MET A 151 21.79 11.88 -8.83
C MET A 151 22.75 12.39 -7.73
N PHE A 152 23.66 11.54 -7.25
CA PHE A 152 24.64 11.95 -6.23
C PHE A 152 25.67 12.93 -6.73
N GLU A 153 26.12 12.77 -7.98
CA GLU A 153 27.12 13.64 -8.62
C GLU A 153 26.49 14.99 -8.99
N THR A 154 25.27 14.99 -9.54
CA THR A 154 24.54 16.20 -9.93
C THR A 154 24.25 17.10 -8.74
N LEU A 155 23.90 16.52 -7.59
CA LEU A 155 23.50 17.28 -6.40
C LEU A 155 24.63 17.47 -5.39
N GLN A 156 25.85 16.99 -5.68
CA GLN A 156 26.92 16.87 -4.69
C GLN A 156 27.32 18.20 -4.04
N ASN A 157 27.32 19.28 -4.83
CA ASN A 157 27.72 20.61 -4.38
C ASN A 157 26.53 21.48 -3.96
N GLU A 158 25.30 21.09 -4.33
CA GLU A 158 24.07 21.86 -4.10
C GLU A 158 23.35 21.44 -2.81
N LEU A 159 23.48 20.17 -2.42
CA LEU A 159 22.76 19.61 -1.28
C LEU A 159 23.70 18.93 -0.28
N ALA A 160 23.42 19.14 1.00
CA ALA A 160 24.07 18.46 2.10
C ALA A 160 23.92 16.93 1.98
N ALA A 161 24.89 16.19 2.52
CA ALA A 161 24.99 14.75 2.35
C ALA A 161 23.80 13.98 2.95
N ASP A 162 23.24 14.46 4.05
CA ASP A 162 22.04 13.94 4.71
C ASP A 162 20.79 14.06 3.83
N ILE A 163 20.60 15.22 3.18
CA ILE A 163 19.49 15.46 2.23
C ILE A 163 19.63 14.54 1.01
N ARG A 164 20.85 14.41 0.45
CA ARG A 164 21.12 13.50 -0.65
C ARG A 164 20.83 12.04 -0.29
N PHE A 165 21.20 11.65 0.93
CA PHE A 165 20.91 10.31 1.46
C PHE A 165 19.40 10.07 1.62
N GLU A 166 18.65 11.02 2.17
CA GLU A 166 17.20 10.92 2.26
C GLU A 166 16.53 10.81 0.88
N MET A 167 16.96 11.61 -0.10
CA MET A 167 16.48 11.53 -1.47
C MET A 167 16.79 10.16 -2.11
N TYR A 168 17.97 9.60 -1.85
CA TYR A 168 18.34 8.26 -2.28
C TYR A 168 17.43 7.19 -1.68
N CYS A 169 17.15 7.26 -0.38
CA CYS A 169 16.22 6.33 0.28
C CYS A 169 14.80 6.38 -0.29
N GLN A 170 14.36 7.51 -0.86
CA GLN A 170 13.04 7.63 -1.50
C GLN A 170 12.96 6.96 -2.88
N VAL A 171 14.09 6.78 -3.57
CA VAL A 171 14.12 6.24 -4.95
C VAL A 171 14.63 4.80 -5.02
N MET A 172 15.26 4.31 -3.95
CA MET A 172 15.76 2.94 -3.91
C MET A 172 14.63 1.95 -3.61
N PRO A 173 14.52 0.86 -4.37
CA PRO A 173 13.59 -0.21 -4.03
C PRO A 173 13.97 -0.82 -2.68
N ASN A 174 12.96 -1.14 -1.86
CA ASN A 174 13.14 -1.87 -0.61
C ASN A 174 13.61 -3.31 -0.89
N VAL A 175 14.91 -3.52 -1.07
CA VAL A 175 15.50 -4.85 -1.15
C VAL A 175 15.72 -5.36 0.26
N VAL A 176 14.75 -6.12 0.78
CA VAL A 176 14.99 -6.94 1.98
C VAL A 176 15.93 -8.06 1.55
N SER A 177 17.20 -7.98 1.96
CA SER A 177 18.16 -9.05 1.68
C SER A 177 17.63 -10.35 2.28
N ASN A 178 17.72 -11.45 1.52
CA ASN A 178 17.41 -12.82 1.95
C ASN A 178 18.44 -13.34 2.98
N GLY A 179 18.80 -12.52 3.98
CA GLY A 179 19.56 -12.93 5.14
C GLY A 179 18.66 -13.77 6.04
N GLY A 180 18.47 -15.04 5.65
CA GLY A 180 17.71 -16.02 6.40
C GLY A 180 18.27 -16.18 7.81
N SER A 181 17.51 -15.74 8.80
CA SER A 181 17.53 -16.35 10.13
C SER A 181 16.21 -17.11 10.24
N PRO A 182 16.22 -18.44 10.41
CA PRO A 182 14.98 -19.17 10.62
C PRO A 182 14.40 -18.69 11.96
N ARG A 183 13.24 -18.03 11.91
CA ARG A 183 12.47 -17.79 13.13
C ARG A 183 12.02 -19.15 13.64
N ASN A 184 12.43 -19.47 14.87
CA ASN A 184 11.93 -20.58 15.65
C ASN A 184 10.58 -20.15 16.23
N ASP A 185 9.52 -20.35 15.47
CA ASP A 185 8.14 -20.27 15.95
C ASP A 185 7.39 -21.56 15.58
N GLN A 186 7.93 -22.67 16.08
CA GLN A 186 7.15 -23.83 16.54
C GLN A 186 7.68 -24.29 17.90
N ALA A 187 7.06 -23.79 18.97
CA ALA A 187 6.98 -24.46 20.27
C ALA A 187 5.83 -23.83 21.07
N GLY A 188 4.75 -24.60 21.30
CA GLY A 188 3.61 -24.23 22.15
C GLY A 188 2.27 -24.47 21.48
#